data_AF-A0A401P4E4-F1
#
_entry.id   AF-A0A401P4E4-F1
#
_cell.length_a   1.000
_cell.length_b   1.000
_cell.length_c   1.000
_cell.angle_alpha   90.00
_cell.angle_beta   90.00
_cell.angle_gamma   90.00
#
_symmetry.space_group_name_H-M   'P 1'
#
loop_
_entity.id
_entity.type
_entity.pdbx_description
1 polymer ?
#
loop_
_entity_poly.entity_id
_entity_poly.type
_entity_poly.pdbx_seq_one_letter_code
_entity_poly.pdbx_strand_id
1 'polypeptide(L)'
;MVWSIRLSGGGDANCIDTRGVEVAIKQRVDDSLTSKLPNFYIVSKPQICLTETAYPCHPNSIHKTLSLNWSQSDCLVEVVNGATGRIAGSSPFKSGTSMTSRLCKAAMLSRFYLVAKEANREDLSTVPTYHAAKVMAKSYQEAKALLKSSFVHHGFGTWLVKNPNAEVFHMQ
;
A
#
# COMPACT_ATOMS: atom_id res chain seq x y z
N MET A 1 -7.66 8.74 -8.72
CA MET A 1 -7.45 8.50 -7.28
C MET A 1 -6.17 9.20 -6.86
N VAL A 2 -6.28 10.32 -6.15
CA VAL A 2 -5.12 10.94 -5.50
C VAL A 2 -5.00 10.30 -4.13
N TRP A 3 -3.99 9.46 -3.94
CA TRP A 3 -3.60 9.00 -2.61
C TRP A 3 -2.74 10.10 -2.00
N SER A 4 -3.26 10.82 -1.00
CA SER A 4 -2.41 11.63 -0.12
C SER A 4 -1.69 10.68 0.84
N ILE A 5 -0.41 10.43 0.56
CA ILE A 5 0.45 9.69 1.48
C ILE A 5 0.91 10.68 2.56
N ARG A 6 0.34 10.57 3.76
CA ARG A 6 0.90 11.25 4.93
C ARG A 6 2.09 10.44 5.43
N LEU A 7 3.30 10.83 5.03
CA LEU A 7 4.53 10.29 5.58
C LEU A 7 4.71 10.86 7.00
N SER A 8 4.24 10.15 8.02
CA SER A 8 4.67 10.41 9.40
C SER A 8 6.09 9.87 9.58
N GLY A 9 7.07 10.70 9.24
CA GLY A 9 8.48 10.38 9.46
C GLY A 9 9.42 11.34 8.72
N GLY A 10 9.80 12.43 9.39
CA GLY A 10 10.94 13.27 9.00
C GLY A 10 10.65 14.49 8.13
N GLY A 11 9.38 14.84 7.91
CA GLY A 11 8.97 16.13 7.34
C GLY A 11 8.51 17.07 8.45
N ASP A 12 8.93 18.33 8.38
CA ASP A 12 8.48 19.38 9.29
C ASP A 12 6.94 19.36 9.36
N ALA A 13 6.37 19.34 10.57
CA ALA A 13 4.92 19.13 10.76
C ALA A 13 4.06 20.20 10.05
N ASN A 14 4.69 21.31 9.67
CA ASN A 14 4.10 22.44 8.96
C ASN A 14 4.17 22.30 7.43
N CYS A 15 4.75 21.22 6.88
CA CYS A 15 4.87 20.96 5.43
C CYS A 15 5.39 22.17 4.63
N ILE A 16 6.35 22.92 5.17
CA ILE A 16 6.84 24.17 4.59
C ILE A 16 7.92 23.98 3.50
N ASP A 17 8.47 22.78 3.39
CA ASP A 17 9.55 22.43 2.46
C ASP A 17 9.38 20.99 1.96
N THR A 18 9.75 20.75 0.70
CA THR A 18 9.71 19.44 0.04
C THR A 18 11.01 18.65 0.19
N ARG A 19 12.12 19.29 0.59
CA ARG A 19 13.46 18.67 0.60
C ARG A 19 13.51 17.31 1.29
N GLY A 20 12.94 17.19 2.49
CA GLY A 20 12.93 15.92 3.22
C GLY A 20 12.20 14.80 2.47
N VAL A 21 11.08 15.14 1.81
CA VAL A 21 10.28 14.23 0.99
C VAL A 21 11.02 13.89 -0.31
N GLU A 22 11.68 14.86 -0.93
CA GLU A 22 12.49 14.65 -2.13
C GLU A 22 13.65 13.71 -1.87
N VAL A 23 14.39 13.90 -0.76
CA VAL A 23 15.44 12.98 -0.36
C VAL A 23 14.86 11.58 -0.14
N ALA A 24 13.76 11.48 0.61
CA ALA A 24 13.14 10.20 0.97
C ALA A 24 12.60 9.42 -0.25
N ILE A 25 12.03 10.12 -1.24
CA ILE A 25 11.37 9.50 -2.40
C ILE A 25 12.32 9.37 -3.59
N LYS A 26 13.15 10.38 -3.89
CA LYS A 26 13.93 10.46 -5.13
C LYS A 26 15.41 10.10 -4.98
N GLN A 27 15.98 10.19 -3.78
CA GLN A 27 17.43 10.05 -3.58
C GLN A 27 17.84 8.80 -2.80
N ARG A 28 16.93 8.17 -2.04
CA ARG A 28 17.23 6.92 -1.32
C ARG A 28 17.31 5.69 -2.22
N VAL A 29 16.86 5.78 -3.47
CA VAL A 29 16.98 4.72 -4.47
C VAL A 29 17.68 5.30 -5.67
N ASP A 30 18.88 4.80 -5.93
CA ASP A 30 19.74 5.23 -7.03
C ASP A 30 19.15 4.86 -8.41
N ASP A 31 19.37 5.71 -9.40
CA ASP A 31 19.03 5.47 -10.80
C ASP A 31 19.76 4.25 -11.36
N SER A 32 20.94 3.92 -10.81
CA SER A 32 21.68 2.70 -11.15
C SER A 32 20.89 1.41 -10.89
N LEU A 33 19.88 1.45 -10.00
CA LEU A 33 18.98 0.33 -9.79
C LEU A 33 18.10 0.09 -11.02
N THR A 34 17.68 1.16 -11.73
CA THR A 34 16.79 1.06 -12.89
C THR A 34 17.34 0.13 -13.96
N SER A 35 18.64 0.14 -14.22
CA SER A 35 19.25 -0.73 -15.23
C SER A 35 19.28 -2.21 -14.83
N LYS A 36 19.04 -2.52 -13.55
CA LYS A 36 19.02 -3.89 -13.00
C LYS A 36 17.60 -4.41 -12.83
N LEU A 37 16.58 -3.55 -12.89
CA LEU A 37 15.20 -3.92 -12.69
C LEU A 37 14.67 -4.75 -13.88
N PRO A 38 13.73 -5.67 -13.64
CA PRO A 38 13.05 -6.40 -14.72
C PRO A 38 12.33 -5.45 -15.68
N ASN A 39 12.06 -5.92 -16.90
CA ASN A 39 11.32 -5.15 -17.90
C ASN A 39 10.05 -4.52 -17.31
N PHE A 40 9.81 -3.25 -17.66
CA PHE A 40 8.68 -2.42 -17.22
C PHE A 40 8.71 -1.94 -15.76
N TYR A 41 9.78 -2.20 -15.01
CA TYR A 41 9.99 -1.59 -13.68
C TYR A 41 10.99 -0.44 -13.77
N ILE A 42 10.68 0.66 -13.09
CA ILE A 42 11.53 1.86 -13.05
C ILE A 42 11.61 2.42 -11.63
N VAL A 43 12.68 3.16 -11.34
CA VAL A 43 12.72 4.04 -10.17
C VAL A 43 11.93 5.30 -10.51
N SER A 44 10.68 5.37 -10.03
CA SER A 44 9.80 6.51 -10.28
C SER A 44 10.25 7.74 -9.49
N LYS A 45 10.41 8.87 -10.18
CA LYS A 45 10.72 10.19 -9.59
C LYS A 45 9.53 11.13 -9.80
N PRO A 46 8.48 11.05 -8.97
CA PRO A 46 7.29 11.87 -9.16
C PRO A 46 7.59 13.35 -8.90
N GLN A 47 6.78 14.23 -9.51
CA GLN A 47 6.77 15.64 -9.15
C GLN A 47 6.26 15.80 -7.72
N ILE A 48 6.98 16.59 -6.92
CA ILE A 48 6.61 16.92 -5.55
C ILE A 48 6.38 18.43 -5.53
N CYS A 49 5.22 18.85 -5.03
CA CYS A 49 4.86 20.27 -4.95
C CYS A 49 4.18 20.56 -3.63
N LEU A 50 4.39 21.78 -3.15
CA LEU A 50 3.60 22.35 -2.07
C LEU A 50 2.27 22.84 -2.63
N THR A 51 1.21 22.67 -1.84
CA THR A 51 -0.10 23.20 -2.14
C THR A 51 -0.54 24.10 -1.00
N GLU A 52 -1.41 25.07 -1.30
CA GLU A 52 -2.03 25.88 -0.26
C GLU A 52 -2.78 24.99 0.74
N THR A 53 -2.74 25.39 2.01
CA THR A 53 -3.40 24.63 3.08
C THR A 53 -4.91 24.82 2.97
N ALA A 54 -5.61 23.81 2.46
CA ALA A 54 -7.07 23.83 2.36
C ALA A 54 -7.76 23.81 3.74
N TYR A 55 -7.11 23.24 4.75
CA TYR A 55 -7.64 23.17 6.11
C TYR A 55 -6.51 23.15 7.16
N PRO A 56 -6.55 23.95 8.22
CA PRO A 56 -5.49 24.03 9.21
C PRO A 56 -5.30 22.69 9.94
N CYS A 57 -4.04 22.29 10.13
CA CYS A 57 -3.73 21.07 10.85
C CYS A 57 -3.98 21.26 12.35
N HIS A 58 -4.96 20.54 12.90
CA HIS A 58 -5.17 20.49 14.35
C HIS A 58 -4.39 19.34 14.99
N PRO A 59 -3.35 19.61 15.81
CA PRO A 59 -2.50 18.57 16.40
C PRO A 59 -3.22 17.66 17.42
N ASN A 60 -4.39 18.09 17.92
CA ASN A 60 -5.15 17.42 18.98
C ASN A 60 -6.42 16.73 18.48
N SER A 61 -6.39 16.04 17.33
CA SER A 61 -7.57 15.28 16.91
C SER A 61 -7.81 14.08 17.83
N ILE A 62 -9.06 13.92 18.28
CA ILE A 62 -9.51 12.85 19.20
C ILE A 62 -9.60 11.49 18.46
N HIS A 63 -9.62 11.50 17.13
CA HIS A 63 -9.79 10.32 16.28
C HIS A 63 -8.48 9.81 15.66
N LYS A 64 -7.39 9.76 16.44
CA LYS A 64 -6.06 9.32 15.93
C LYS A 64 -6.03 7.90 15.38
N THR A 65 -7.02 7.07 15.71
CA THR A 65 -7.07 5.66 15.33
C THR A 65 -8.07 5.35 14.23
N LEU A 66 -8.83 6.32 13.70
CA LEU A 66 -9.78 6.05 12.61
C LEU A 66 -9.15 6.35 11.24
N SER A 67 -9.40 5.46 10.28
CA SER A 67 -8.99 5.60 8.88
C SER A 67 -10.23 5.65 7.99
N LEU A 68 -10.27 6.61 7.07
CA LEU A 68 -11.33 6.74 6.07
C LEU A 68 -10.83 6.23 4.71
N ASN A 69 -11.62 5.38 4.06
CA ASN A 69 -11.32 4.86 2.73
C ASN A 69 -12.53 5.09 1.79
N TRP A 70 -12.26 5.53 0.57
CA TRP A 70 -13.25 5.68 -0.49
C TRP A 70 -12.59 5.59 -1.86
N SER A 71 -13.27 4.94 -2.81
CA SER A 71 -12.92 4.83 -4.22
C SER A 71 -14.03 5.43 -5.09
N GLN A 72 -13.71 5.86 -6.31
CA GLN A 72 -14.67 6.54 -7.20
C GLN A 72 -15.99 5.79 -7.42
N SER A 73 -15.96 4.46 -7.44
CA SER A 73 -17.14 3.61 -7.61
C SER A 73 -17.92 3.35 -6.31
N ASP A 74 -17.44 3.84 -5.17
CA ASP A 74 -18.03 3.56 -3.88
C ASP A 74 -19.19 4.52 -3.58
N CYS A 75 -20.36 3.97 -3.26
CA CYS A 75 -21.52 4.76 -2.83
C CYS A 75 -21.36 5.31 -1.40
N LEU A 76 -20.56 4.63 -0.55
CA LEU A 76 -20.38 4.95 0.87
C LEU A 76 -18.91 4.93 1.25
N VAL A 77 -18.52 5.80 2.18
CA VAL A 77 -17.19 5.80 2.81
C VAL A 77 -17.06 4.60 3.76
N GLU A 78 -15.89 3.99 3.81
CA GLU A 78 -15.54 3.02 4.86
C GLU A 78 -14.74 3.70 5.96
N VAL A 79 -15.14 3.47 7.21
CA VAL A 79 -14.39 3.87 8.40
C VAL A 79 -13.78 2.62 9.04
N VAL A 80 -12.46 2.58 9.18
CA VAL A 80 -11.72 1.46 9.78
C VAL A 80 -11.06 1.92 11.08
N ASN A 81 -11.12 1.11 12.12
CA ASN A 81 -10.31 1.29 13.31
C ASN A 81 -8.88 0.78 13.03
N GLY A 82 -7.90 1.68 12.98
CA GLY A 82 -6.50 1.41 12.69
C GLY A 82 -5.78 0.56 13.74
N ALA A 83 -6.30 0.46 14.97
CA ALA A 83 -5.74 -0.46 15.97
C ALA A 83 -6.16 -1.91 15.71
N THR A 84 -7.39 -2.14 15.25
CA THR A 84 -7.92 -3.50 15.02
C THR A 84 -7.87 -3.93 13.56
N GLY A 85 -7.73 -2.99 12.63
CA GLY A 85 -7.83 -3.22 11.19
C GLY A 85 -9.26 -3.60 10.72
N ARG A 86 -10.28 -3.38 11.54
CA ARG A 86 -11.69 -3.74 11.25
C ARG A 86 -12.55 -2.52 11.04
N ILE A 87 -13.66 -2.70 10.33
CA ILE A 87 -14.67 -1.67 10.10
C ILE A 87 -15.18 -1.18 11.46
N ALA A 88 -15.18 0.13 11.66
CA ALA A 88 -15.70 0.75 12.86
C ALA A 88 -17.23 0.59 12.97
N GLY A 89 -17.75 0.50 14.20
CA GLY A 89 -19.19 0.46 14.46
C GLY A 89 -19.94 1.63 13.86
N SER A 90 -19.30 2.80 13.77
CA SER A 90 -19.85 4.03 13.15
C SER A 90 -19.74 4.08 11.62
N SER A 91 -19.05 3.13 10.97
CA SER A 91 -18.88 3.16 9.51
C SER A 91 -20.22 3.02 8.79
N PRO A 92 -20.55 3.87 7.80
CA PRO A 92 -21.75 3.72 6.99
C PRO A 92 -21.63 2.51 6.04
N PHE A 93 -20.42 2.19 5.56
CA PHE A 93 -20.16 0.93 4.88
C PHE A 93 -20.00 -0.23 5.89
N LYS A 94 -20.66 -1.36 5.62
CA LYS A 94 -20.57 -2.61 6.40
C LYS A 94 -20.30 -3.80 5.48
N SER A 95 -19.43 -4.71 5.91
CA SER A 95 -19.04 -5.92 5.16
C SER A 95 -19.74 -7.20 5.65
N GLY A 96 -20.98 -7.09 6.13
CA GLY A 96 -21.66 -8.18 6.82
C GLY A 96 -21.05 -8.52 8.18
N THR A 97 -21.18 -9.78 8.61
CA THR A 97 -20.85 -10.25 9.98
C THR A 97 -19.37 -10.17 10.35
N SER A 98 -18.47 -10.23 9.36
CA SER A 98 -17.02 -10.24 9.60
C SER A 98 -16.45 -8.88 9.98
N MET A 99 -17.17 -7.79 9.66
CA MET A 99 -16.73 -6.40 9.85
C MET A 99 -15.29 -6.15 9.35
N THR A 100 -14.90 -6.82 8.25
CA THR A 100 -13.58 -6.72 7.64
C THR A 100 -13.57 -5.62 6.57
N SER A 101 -12.47 -4.88 6.47
CA SER A 101 -12.36 -3.82 5.46
C SER A 101 -12.46 -4.39 4.04
N ARG A 102 -13.09 -3.65 3.12
CA ARG A 102 -13.09 -3.94 1.68
C ARG A 102 -11.69 -3.93 1.07
N LEU A 103 -10.72 -3.35 1.76
CA LEU A 103 -9.30 -3.30 1.39
C LEU A 103 -8.47 -4.40 2.09
N CYS A 104 -9.08 -5.27 2.90
CA CYS A 104 -8.35 -6.36 3.53
C CYS A 104 -7.81 -7.34 2.49
N LYS A 105 -6.77 -8.11 2.86
CA LYS A 105 -6.12 -9.06 1.93
C LYS A 105 -7.11 -10.04 1.31
N ALA A 106 -8.10 -10.50 2.09
CA ALA A 106 -9.12 -11.40 1.60
C ALA A 106 -10.00 -10.73 0.53
N ALA A 107 -10.58 -9.57 0.82
CA ALA A 107 -11.38 -8.84 -0.16
C ALA A 107 -10.60 -8.53 -1.45
N MET A 108 -9.31 -8.18 -1.35
CA MET A 108 -8.45 -7.93 -2.51
C MET A 108 -8.14 -9.21 -3.30
N LEU A 109 -7.91 -10.35 -2.64
CA LEU A 109 -7.69 -11.63 -3.31
C LEU A 109 -8.96 -12.14 -4.02
N SER A 110 -10.13 -11.96 -3.42
CA SER A 110 -11.41 -12.28 -4.06
C SER A 110 -11.59 -11.49 -5.35
N ARG A 111 -11.33 -10.17 -5.32
CA ARG A 111 -11.35 -9.32 -6.51
C ARG A 111 -10.30 -9.74 -7.55
N PHE A 112 -9.10 -10.12 -7.10
CA PHE A 112 -8.05 -10.61 -7.99
C PHE A 112 -8.52 -11.85 -8.78
N TYR A 113 -9.17 -12.82 -8.14
CA TYR A 113 -9.70 -13.99 -8.84
C TYR A 113 -10.81 -13.66 -9.84
N LEU A 114 -11.69 -12.70 -9.52
CA LEU A 114 -12.70 -12.24 -10.48
C LEU A 114 -12.06 -11.65 -11.74
N VAL A 115 -11.05 -10.79 -11.58
CA VAL A 115 -10.30 -10.20 -12.71
C VAL A 115 -9.52 -11.27 -13.47
N ALA A 116 -8.88 -12.21 -12.78
CA ALA A 116 -8.15 -13.31 -13.42
C ALA A 116 -9.08 -14.18 -14.27
N LYS A 117 -10.29 -14.48 -13.77
CA LYS A 117 -11.30 -15.23 -14.52
C LYS A 117 -11.74 -14.47 -15.77
N GLU A 118 -12.06 -13.18 -15.64
CA GLU A 118 -12.46 -12.33 -16.77
C GLU A 118 -11.35 -12.20 -17.83
N ALA A 119 -10.09 -12.19 -17.38
CA ALA A 119 -8.92 -12.15 -18.24
C ALA A 119 -8.54 -13.53 -18.84
N ASN A 120 -9.34 -14.58 -18.62
CA ASN A 120 -9.06 -15.96 -19.03
C ASN A 120 -7.70 -16.49 -18.52
N ARG A 121 -7.32 -16.10 -17.30
CA ARG A 121 -6.09 -16.51 -16.60
C ARG A 121 -6.41 -17.54 -15.53
N GLU A 122 -6.78 -18.74 -15.96
CA GLU A 122 -7.11 -19.86 -15.06
C GLU A 122 -5.95 -20.25 -14.13
N ASP A 123 -4.72 -20.06 -14.61
CA ASP A 123 -3.49 -20.25 -13.84
C ASP A 123 -3.40 -19.33 -12.62
N LEU A 124 -4.09 -18.18 -12.64
CA LEU A 124 -4.14 -17.22 -11.55
C LEU A 124 -5.43 -17.31 -10.72
N SER A 125 -6.55 -17.72 -11.32
CA SER A 125 -7.84 -17.80 -10.61
C SER A 125 -7.97 -19.01 -9.69
N THR A 126 -7.14 -20.02 -9.86
CA THR A 126 -7.19 -21.29 -9.11
C THR A 126 -6.11 -21.43 -8.04
N VAL A 127 -5.30 -20.38 -7.85
CA VAL A 127 -4.17 -20.40 -6.93
C VAL A 127 -4.68 -20.55 -5.50
N PRO A 128 -4.15 -21.47 -4.68
CA PRO A 128 -4.81 -21.88 -3.43
C PRO A 128 -4.73 -20.83 -2.32
N THR A 129 -3.70 -19.99 -2.30
CA THR A 129 -3.47 -19.04 -1.20
C THR A 129 -3.04 -17.67 -1.69
N TYR A 130 -3.26 -16.65 -0.84
CA TYR A 130 -2.76 -15.29 -1.10
C TYR A 130 -1.25 -15.24 -1.32
N HIS A 131 -0.49 -15.98 -0.52
CA HIS A 131 0.96 -16.08 -0.67
C HIS A 131 1.34 -16.68 -2.03
N ALA A 132 0.72 -17.80 -2.42
CA ALA A 132 0.97 -18.46 -3.70
C ALA A 132 0.68 -17.51 -4.88
N ALA A 133 -0.42 -16.76 -4.83
CA ALA A 133 -0.75 -15.80 -5.88
C ALA A 133 0.31 -14.69 -6.00
N LYS A 134 0.84 -14.21 -4.87
CA LYS A 134 1.89 -13.19 -4.87
C LYS A 134 3.22 -13.68 -5.42
N VAL A 135 3.63 -14.91 -5.11
CA VAL A 135 4.94 -15.44 -5.57
C VAL A 135 4.95 -15.75 -7.06
N MET A 136 3.79 -15.96 -7.68
CA MET A 136 3.68 -16.11 -9.14
C MET A 136 4.06 -14.86 -9.93
N ALA A 137 3.98 -13.67 -9.32
CA ALA A 137 4.45 -12.42 -9.92
C ALA A 137 6.00 -12.33 -9.87
N LYS A 138 6.68 -13.18 -10.64
CA LYS A 138 8.15 -13.36 -10.59
C LYS A 138 8.93 -12.07 -10.77
N SER A 139 8.59 -11.28 -11.80
CA SER A 139 9.25 -9.98 -12.06
C SER A 139 9.06 -9.00 -10.91
N TYR A 140 7.88 -8.99 -10.26
CA TYR A 140 7.66 -8.17 -9.08
C TYR A 140 8.53 -8.64 -7.89
N GLN A 141 8.63 -9.95 -7.66
CA GLN A 141 9.45 -10.49 -6.57
C GLN A 141 10.94 -10.20 -6.79
N GLU A 142 11.41 -10.28 -8.03
CA GLU A 142 12.77 -9.92 -8.43
C GLU A 142 13.05 -8.42 -8.20
N ALA A 143 12.19 -7.53 -8.71
CA ALA A 143 12.29 -6.10 -8.48
C ALA A 143 12.31 -5.75 -6.98
N LYS A 144 11.43 -6.41 -6.20
CA LYS A 144 11.38 -6.26 -4.75
C LYS A 144 12.64 -6.76 -4.06
N ALA A 145 13.25 -7.85 -4.51
CA ALA A 145 14.51 -8.36 -3.97
C ALA A 145 15.66 -7.38 -4.24
N LEU A 146 15.76 -6.86 -5.47
CA LEU A 146 16.75 -5.85 -5.87
C LEU A 146 16.63 -4.58 -5.03
N LEU A 147 15.40 -4.09 -4.81
CA LEU A 147 15.15 -2.94 -3.95
C LEU A 147 15.64 -3.17 -2.51
N LYS A 148 15.34 -4.33 -1.92
CA LYS A 148 15.80 -4.68 -0.57
C LYS A 148 17.32 -4.73 -0.48
N SER A 149 17.98 -5.34 -1.45
CA SER A 149 19.44 -5.43 -1.51
C SER A 149 20.06 -4.03 -1.64
N SER A 150 19.44 -3.13 -2.40
CA SER A 150 19.88 -1.75 -2.52
C SER A 150 19.90 -1.02 -1.17
N PHE A 151 18.89 -1.23 -0.32
CA PHE A 151 18.88 -0.59 1.01
C PHE A 151 20.03 -1.05 1.91
N VAL A 152 20.35 -2.33 1.88
CA VAL A 152 21.50 -2.87 2.63
C VAL A 152 22.81 -2.30 2.07
N HIS A 153 22.96 -2.27 0.74
CA HIS A 153 24.15 -1.76 0.07
C HIS A 153 24.44 -0.29 0.39
N HIS A 154 23.41 0.54 0.50
CA HIS A 154 23.53 1.96 0.83
C HIS A 154 23.57 2.25 2.35
N GLY A 155 23.56 1.22 3.20
CA GLY A 155 23.58 1.39 4.66
C GLY A 155 22.26 1.87 5.28
N PHE A 156 21.14 1.78 4.56
CA PHE A 156 19.80 2.10 5.09
C PHE A 156 19.19 0.97 5.91
N GLY A 157 19.86 -0.18 5.99
CA GLY A 157 19.46 -1.34 6.78
C GLY A 157 18.53 -2.30 6.04
N THR A 158 18.05 -3.30 6.79
CA THR A 158 17.29 -4.42 6.24
C THR A 158 15.79 -4.13 6.23
N TRP A 159 15.11 -4.44 5.12
CA TRP A 159 13.66 -4.34 5.03
C TRP A 159 12.97 -5.35 5.95
N LEU A 160 12.20 -4.87 6.92
CA LEU A 160 11.42 -5.72 7.84
C LEU A 160 10.28 -6.45 7.12
N VAL A 161 10.22 -7.77 7.26
CA VAL A 161 9.20 -8.62 6.63
C VAL A 161 8.27 -9.17 7.71
N LYS A 162 6.96 -9.12 7.47
CA LYS A 162 5.96 -9.75 8.35
C LYS A 162 6.06 -11.27 8.26
N ASN A 163 5.57 -11.96 9.29
CA ASN A 163 5.48 -13.42 9.28
C ASN A 163 4.73 -13.92 8.03
N PRO A 164 5.34 -14.79 7.19
CA PRO A 164 4.72 -15.34 5.98
C PRO A 164 3.38 -16.04 6.22
N ASN A 165 3.17 -16.62 7.41
CA ASN A 165 1.94 -17.32 7.76
C ASN A 165 0.71 -16.40 7.71
N ALA A 166 0.89 -15.08 7.87
CA ALA A 166 -0.19 -14.09 7.72
C ALA A 166 -0.65 -13.90 6.26
N GLU A 167 -0.07 -14.65 5.31
CA GLU A 167 -0.42 -14.69 3.89
C GLU A 167 -0.83 -16.10 3.43
N VAL A 168 -0.78 -17.10 4.30
CA VAL A 168 -1.20 -18.47 4.01
C VAL A 168 -2.64 -18.64 4.49
N PHE A 169 -3.59 -18.19 3.68
CA PHE A 169 -5.02 -18.40 3.90
C PHE A 169 -5.70 -18.69 2.57
N HIS A 170 -6.78 -19.47 2.64
CA HIS A 170 -7.61 -19.84 1.51
C HIS A 170 -8.82 -18.92 1.42
N MET A 171 -9.35 -18.74 0.21
CA MET A 171 -10.71 -18.24 0.03
C MET A 171 -11.68 -19.36 0.37
N GLN A 172 -12.60 -19.10 1.30
CA GLN A 172 -13.79 -19.94 1.53
C GLN A 172 -14.88 -19.56 0.54
#